data_AF-A0A817ACN5-F1
#
_entry.id   AF-A0A817ACN5-F1
#
_cell.length_a   1.000
_cell.length_b   1.000
_cell.length_c   1.000
_cell.angle_alpha   90.00
_cell.angle_beta   90.00
_cell.angle_gamma   90.00
#
_symmetry.space_group_name_H-M   'P 1'
#
loop_
_entity.id
_entity.type
_entity.pdbx_description
1 polymer ?
#
loop_
_entity_poly.entity_id
_entity_poly.type
_entity_poly.pdbx_seq_one_letter_code
_entity_poly.pdbx_strand_id
1 'polypeptide(L)'
;MSMIQANRIGIKEVGSTANVPNNDIAKLMYYFKCVCGAIECNMTPQMNRLSNYNNWRYLSADEIRQLIALCYVFSPDVFEDKVFFNSPALCGNSSNKFYEISQVRNQLLAVSSIVIAGQSRRVNKIMVYKRTWMMENFANPILRLVQRYSA
;
A
#
# COMPACT_ATOMS: atom_id res chain seq x y z
N MET A 1 -27.34 1.51 25.29
CA MET A 1 -26.13 1.97 24.57
C MET A 1 -26.36 1.70 23.09
N SER A 2 -26.46 2.75 22.27
CA SER A 2 -26.87 2.66 20.87
C SER A 2 -25.77 2.00 20.02
N MET A 3 -26.07 0.86 19.42
CA MET A 3 -25.28 0.29 18.33
C MET A 3 -25.48 1.18 17.11
N ILE A 4 -24.48 2.01 16.81
CA ILE A 4 -24.41 2.68 15.51
C ILE A 4 -24.13 1.59 14.47
N GLN A 5 -25.21 1.08 13.88
CA GLN A 5 -25.19 0.25 12.69
C GLN A 5 -24.61 1.13 11.58
N ALA A 6 -23.36 0.91 11.21
CA ALA A 6 -22.71 1.60 10.11
C ALA A 6 -23.27 1.10 8.77
N ASN A 7 -24.55 1.36 8.51
CA ASN A 7 -25.08 1.41 7.15
C ASN A 7 -24.51 2.67 6.47
N ARG A 8 -23.21 2.66 6.15
CA ARG A 8 -22.62 3.65 5.24
C ARG A 8 -22.98 3.23 3.82
N ILE A 9 -24.14 3.71 3.40
CA ILE A 9 -24.67 3.60 2.04
C ILE A 9 -23.57 3.99 1.05
N GLY A 10 -23.13 3.02 0.26
CA GLY A 10 -22.32 3.25 -0.94
C GLY A 10 -20.80 3.23 -0.78
N ILE A 11 -20.20 2.45 0.12
CA ILE A 11 -18.75 2.14 0.09
C ILE A 11 -18.53 0.63 0.00
N LYS A 12 -17.99 0.15 -1.13
CA LYS A 12 -17.67 -1.27 -1.34
C LYS A 12 -16.22 -1.57 -0.94
N GLU A 13 -16.05 -2.30 0.16
CA GLU A 13 -14.76 -2.87 0.57
C GLU A 13 -14.31 -3.93 -0.45
N VAL A 14 -13.02 -3.92 -0.80
CA VAL A 14 -12.39 -4.87 -1.70
C VAL A 14 -11.06 -5.36 -1.13
N GLY A 15 -10.59 -6.51 -1.62
CA GLY A 15 -9.31 -7.08 -1.23
C GLY A 15 -9.45 -8.32 -0.35
N SER A 16 -8.36 -8.68 0.34
CA SER A 16 -8.27 -9.87 1.17
C SER A 16 -7.38 -9.62 2.38
N THR A 17 -7.60 -10.41 3.43
CA THR A 17 -6.72 -10.44 4.61
C THR A 17 -5.32 -10.92 4.21
N ALA A 18 -4.29 -10.20 4.65
CA ALA A 18 -2.90 -10.57 4.45
C ALA A 18 -2.27 -11.01 5.77
N ASN A 19 -1.64 -12.18 5.78
CA ASN A 19 -0.74 -12.60 6.85
C ASN A 19 0.70 -12.33 6.40
N VAL A 20 1.30 -11.25 6.90
CA VAL A 20 2.62 -10.78 6.47
C VAL A 20 3.67 -11.25 7.47
N PRO A 21 4.74 -11.95 7.01
CA PRO A 21 5.82 -12.34 7.90
C PRO A 21 6.44 -11.15 8.65
N ASN A 22 6.81 -11.34 9.92
CA ASN A 22 7.48 -10.31 10.71
C ASN A 22 8.97 -10.16 10.29
N ASN A 23 9.19 -9.64 9.09
CA ASN A 23 10.49 -9.41 8.49
C ASN A 23 10.44 -8.13 7.64
N ASP A 24 11.51 -7.33 7.68
CA ASP A 24 11.53 -6.02 6.99
C ASP A 24 11.36 -6.13 5.47
N ILE A 25 11.96 -7.14 4.84
CA ILE A 25 11.82 -7.37 3.40
C ILE A 25 10.37 -7.73 3.10
N ALA A 26 9.80 -8.70 3.82
CA ALA A 26 8.42 -9.13 3.61
C ALA A 26 7.41 -7.98 3.79
N LYS A 27 7.62 -7.14 4.81
CA LYS A 27 6.81 -5.96 5.10
C LYS A 27 6.89 -4.93 3.97
N LEU A 28 8.09 -4.65 3.47
CA LEU A 28 8.28 -3.71 2.37
C LEU A 28 7.72 -4.25 1.04
N MET A 29 7.85 -5.54 0.76
CA MET A 29 7.21 -6.21 -0.38
C MET A 29 5.68 -6.13 -0.28
N TYR A 30 5.12 -6.27 0.92
CA TYR A 30 3.69 -6.15 1.15
C TYR A 30 3.19 -4.72 0.93
N TYR A 31 3.93 -3.71 1.40
CA TYR A 31 3.66 -2.31 1.06
C TYR A 31 3.63 -2.10 -0.47
N PHE A 32 4.64 -2.61 -1.17
CA PHE A 32 4.72 -2.49 -2.63
C PHE A 32 3.55 -3.20 -3.33
N LYS A 33 3.13 -4.37 -2.83
CA LYS A 33 1.92 -5.06 -3.29
C LYS A 33 0.65 -4.20 -3.10
N CYS A 34 0.53 -3.50 -1.98
CA CYS A 34 -0.58 -2.58 -1.72
C CYS A 34 -0.59 -1.41 -2.72
N VAL A 35 0.57 -0.82 -3.01
CA VAL A 35 0.71 0.20 -4.05
C VAL A 35 0.21 -0.32 -5.40
N CYS A 36 0.73 -1.47 -5.85
CA CYS A 36 0.33 -2.01 -7.15
C CYS A 36 -1.11 -2.52 -7.20
N GLY A 37 -1.74 -2.76 -6.05
CA GLY A 37 -3.18 -2.95 -5.99
C GLY A 37 -3.94 -1.65 -6.20
N ALA A 38 -3.48 -0.54 -5.62
CA ALA A 38 -4.16 0.73 -5.63
C ALA A 38 -4.12 1.44 -6.99
N ILE A 39 -3.05 1.25 -7.76
CA ILE A 39 -2.83 1.92 -9.04
C ILE A 39 -2.58 0.93 -10.18
N GLU A 40 -2.71 1.40 -11.41
CA GLU A 40 -2.21 0.72 -12.60
C GLU A 40 -0.68 0.63 -12.56
N CYS A 41 -0.20 -0.55 -12.16
CA CYS A 41 1.21 -0.76 -11.87
C CYS A 41 2.01 -1.29 -13.09
N ASN A 42 1.35 -1.71 -14.19
CA ASN A 42 1.96 -2.37 -15.35
C ASN A 42 2.99 -3.44 -14.94
N MET A 43 2.51 -4.49 -14.26
CA MET A 43 3.37 -5.44 -13.56
C MET A 43 4.29 -6.22 -14.50
N THR A 44 5.59 -5.97 -14.39
CA THR A 44 6.62 -6.82 -15.00
C THR A 44 6.83 -8.08 -14.16
N PRO A 45 7.42 -9.16 -14.72
CA PRO A 45 7.78 -10.35 -13.94
C PRO A 45 8.64 -10.02 -12.71
N GLN A 46 9.56 -9.06 -12.83
CA GLN A 46 10.40 -8.61 -11.73
C GLN A 46 9.57 -7.94 -10.63
N MET A 47 8.67 -7.02 -10.98
CA MET A 47 7.83 -6.37 -9.98
C MET A 47 6.84 -7.35 -9.32
N ASN A 48 6.32 -8.32 -10.07
CA ASN A 48 5.51 -9.41 -9.51
C ASN A 48 6.28 -10.18 -8.43
N ARG A 49 7.54 -10.52 -8.71
CA ARG A 49 8.43 -11.17 -7.74
C ARG A 49 8.67 -10.28 -6.50
N LEU A 50 8.94 -8.99 -6.70
CA LEU A 50 9.16 -8.03 -5.62
C LEU A 50 7.89 -7.69 -4.79
N SER A 51 6.70 -7.99 -5.29
CA SER A 51 5.44 -7.83 -4.55
C SER A 51 4.98 -9.11 -3.82
N ASN A 52 5.62 -10.25 -4.10
CA ASN A 52 5.26 -11.54 -3.50
C ASN A 52 5.95 -11.76 -2.15
N TYR A 53 5.43 -11.09 -1.12
CA TYR A 53 5.98 -11.13 0.24
C TYR A 53 6.08 -12.52 0.87
N ASN A 54 5.38 -13.55 0.37
CA ASN A 54 5.53 -14.93 0.86
C ASN A 54 6.91 -15.52 0.52
N ASN A 55 7.55 -15.00 -0.53
CA ASN A 55 8.82 -15.47 -1.06
C ASN A 55 10.01 -14.57 -0.68
N TRP A 56 9.85 -13.72 0.35
CA TRP A 56 10.86 -12.75 0.76
C TRP A 56 12.26 -13.34 1.01
N ARG A 57 12.32 -14.59 1.49
CA ARG A 57 13.57 -15.32 1.79
C ARG A 57 14.42 -15.61 0.56
N TYR A 58 13.82 -15.53 -0.63
CA TYR A 58 14.46 -15.88 -1.89
C TYR A 58 14.95 -14.66 -2.67
N LEU A 59 14.78 -13.44 -2.16
CA LEU A 59 15.32 -12.25 -2.82
C LEU A 59 16.85 -12.19 -2.66
N SER A 60 17.54 -11.94 -3.77
CA SER A 60 18.98 -11.60 -3.74
C SER A 60 19.20 -10.19 -3.17
N ALA A 61 20.45 -9.87 -2.82
CA ALA A 61 20.81 -8.52 -2.36
C ALA A 61 20.46 -7.43 -3.40
N ASP A 62 20.65 -7.71 -4.69
CA ASP A 62 20.32 -6.78 -5.77
C ASP A 62 18.81 -6.63 -5.94
N GLU A 63 18.04 -7.70 -5.76
CA GLU A 63 16.58 -7.63 -5.76
C GLU A 63 16.04 -6.82 -4.59
N ILE A 64 16.69 -6.92 -3.42
CA ILE A 64 16.35 -6.09 -2.25
C ILE A 64 16.67 -4.62 -2.52
N ARG A 65 17.82 -4.31 -3.13
CA ARG A 65 18.15 -2.93 -3.56
C ARG A 65 17.14 -2.38 -4.56
N GLN A 66 16.71 -3.20 -5.52
CA GLN A 66 15.64 -2.82 -6.46
C GLN A 66 14.30 -2.57 -5.76
N LEU A 67 13.92 -3.40 -4.79
CA LEU A 67 12.71 -3.19 -3.99
C LEU A 67 12.77 -1.85 -3.24
N ILE A 68 13.91 -1.53 -2.62
CA ILE A 68 14.13 -0.25 -1.93
C ILE A 68 13.97 0.91 -2.90
N ALA A 69 14.63 0.86 -4.07
CA ALA A 69 14.55 1.90 -5.09
C ALA A 69 13.10 2.10 -5.58
N LEU A 70 12.36 1.02 -5.83
CA LEU A 70 10.95 1.09 -6.19
C LEU A 70 10.11 1.72 -5.07
N CYS A 71 10.35 1.34 -3.81
CA CYS A 71 9.62 1.91 -2.68
C CYS A 71 9.95 3.39 -2.42
N TYR A 72 11.09 3.90 -2.90
CA TYR A 72 11.36 5.33 -2.96
C TYR A 72 10.59 6.04 -4.08
N VAL A 73 10.52 5.45 -5.28
CA VAL A 73 9.72 5.99 -6.39
C VAL A 73 8.23 6.01 -6.04
N PHE A 74 7.79 4.99 -5.31
CA PHE A 74 6.44 4.83 -4.82
C PHE A 74 6.36 5.09 -3.31
N SER A 75 6.97 6.17 -2.82
CA SER A 75 6.92 6.52 -1.41
C SER A 75 5.51 7.02 -1.00
N PRO A 76 5.11 6.88 0.29
CA PRO A 76 3.76 7.21 0.74
C PRO A 76 3.30 8.63 0.44
N ASP A 77 4.19 9.62 0.48
CA ASP A 77 3.92 11.03 0.19
C ASP A 77 3.39 11.27 -1.24
N VAL A 78 3.72 10.38 -2.17
CA VAL A 78 3.18 10.40 -3.54
C VAL A 78 1.66 10.12 -3.54
N PHE A 79 1.20 9.30 -2.60
CA PHE A 79 -0.16 8.77 -2.52
C PHE A 79 -1.04 9.42 -1.45
N GLU A 80 -0.42 10.01 -0.43
CA GLU A 80 -1.10 10.57 0.73
C GLU A 80 -2.20 11.55 0.30
N ASP A 81 -3.36 11.43 0.91
CA ASP A 81 -4.56 12.24 0.68
C ASP A 81 -5.11 12.24 -0.76
N LYS A 82 -4.59 11.36 -1.63
CA LYS A 82 -5.03 11.18 -3.03
C LYS A 82 -5.53 9.76 -3.28
N VAL A 83 -4.78 8.79 -2.79
CA VAL A 83 -5.00 7.35 -2.97
C VAL A 83 -4.91 6.62 -1.63
N PHE A 84 -3.98 7.01 -0.76
CA PHE A 84 -3.80 6.48 0.58
C PHE A 84 -4.28 7.49 1.61
N PHE A 85 -5.16 7.08 2.51
CA PHE A 85 -5.78 7.96 3.50
C PHE A 85 -5.62 7.39 4.90
N ASN A 86 -5.05 8.17 5.80
CA ASN A 86 -5.01 7.82 7.22
C ASN A 86 -6.41 7.97 7.84
N SER A 87 -7.17 6.87 7.93
CA SER A 87 -8.54 6.88 8.45
C SER A 87 -8.81 5.66 9.32
N PRO A 88 -8.44 5.71 10.62
CA PRO A 88 -8.70 4.62 11.56
C PRO A 88 -10.20 4.26 11.66
N ALA A 89 -11.09 5.24 11.50
CA ALA A 89 -12.53 5.04 11.51
C ALA A 89 -13.02 4.15 10.35
N LEU A 90 -12.44 4.31 9.16
CA LEU A 90 -12.75 3.47 8.01
C LEU A 90 -12.05 2.10 8.10
N CYS A 91 -10.87 2.02 8.70
CA CYS A 91 -10.18 0.74 8.90
C CYS A 91 -10.94 -0.23 9.82
N GLY A 92 -11.66 0.26 10.82
CA GLY A 92 -12.31 -0.59 11.83
C GLY A 92 -11.28 -1.49 12.55
N ASN A 93 -11.51 -2.81 12.54
CA ASN A 93 -10.61 -3.78 13.17
C ASN A 93 -9.36 -4.11 12.35
N SER A 94 -9.32 -3.75 11.07
CA SER A 94 -8.15 -3.99 10.21
C SER A 94 -7.08 -2.90 10.39
N SER A 95 -5.85 -3.17 9.99
CA SER A 95 -4.75 -2.17 9.97
C SER A 95 -4.79 -1.31 8.69
N ASN A 96 -5.25 -1.88 7.58
CA ASN A 96 -5.62 -1.18 6.35
C ASN A 96 -6.81 -1.86 5.66
N LYS A 97 -7.46 -1.15 4.72
CA LYS A 97 -8.54 -1.65 3.86
C LYS A 97 -8.50 -0.98 2.49
N PHE A 98 -9.10 -1.62 1.49
CA PHE A 98 -9.29 -1.01 0.18
C PHE A 98 -10.77 -0.78 -0.15
N TYR A 99 -11.03 0.26 -0.93
CA TYR A 99 -12.38 0.61 -1.39
C TYR A 99 -12.40 1.00 -2.88
N GLU A 100 -13.51 0.68 -3.56
CA GLU A 100 -13.82 1.12 -4.92
C GLU A 100 -13.94 2.66 -5.03
N ILE A 101 -13.35 3.27 -6.06
CA ILE A 101 -13.28 4.74 -6.22
C ILE A 101 -14.65 5.38 -6.43
N SER A 102 -15.51 4.73 -7.21
CA SER A 102 -16.84 5.23 -7.62
C SER A 102 -17.76 5.57 -6.44
N GLN A 103 -17.38 5.14 -5.24
CA GLN A 103 -18.21 5.05 -4.06
C GLN A 103 -17.70 5.96 -2.91
N VAL A 104 -16.49 6.51 -2.99
CA VAL A 104 -15.90 7.34 -1.92
C VAL A 104 -15.87 8.84 -2.21
N ARG A 105 -16.34 9.27 -3.39
CA ARG A 105 -16.34 10.68 -3.83
C ARG A 105 -17.02 11.66 -2.86
N ASN A 106 -17.93 11.18 -2.01
CA ASN A 106 -18.64 12.01 -1.02
C ASN A 106 -17.93 12.10 0.34
N GLN A 107 -16.87 11.32 0.60
CA GLN A 107 -16.14 11.28 1.88
C GLN A 107 -14.65 11.57 1.75
N LEU A 108 -14.04 11.30 0.59
CA LEU A 108 -12.62 11.55 0.29
C LEU A 108 -12.49 12.09 -1.13
N LEU A 109 -11.60 13.07 -1.33
CA LEU A 109 -11.26 13.63 -2.65
C LEU A 109 -10.34 12.67 -3.44
N ALA A 110 -10.84 11.45 -3.69
CA ALA A 110 -10.11 10.44 -4.45
C ALA A 110 -9.96 10.85 -5.92
N VAL A 111 -8.73 10.82 -6.41
CA VAL A 111 -8.39 11.11 -7.80
C VAL A 111 -8.51 9.86 -8.68
N SER A 112 -8.88 10.02 -9.95
CA SER A 112 -8.94 8.89 -10.90
C SER A 112 -7.57 8.53 -11.50
N SER A 113 -6.59 9.42 -11.40
CA SER A 113 -5.20 9.20 -11.83
C SER A 113 -4.22 10.00 -10.98
N ILE A 114 -2.97 9.54 -10.94
CA ILE A 114 -1.83 10.23 -10.33
C ILE A 114 -0.61 10.17 -11.26
N VAL A 115 0.28 11.14 -11.17
CA VAL A 115 1.54 11.15 -11.91
C VAL A 115 2.66 10.66 -11.00
N ILE A 116 3.38 9.62 -11.43
CA ILE A 116 4.50 9.03 -10.71
C ILE A 116 5.65 8.86 -11.70
N ALA A 117 6.83 9.41 -11.39
CA ALA A 117 8.00 9.38 -12.27
C ALA A 117 7.68 9.81 -13.71
N GLY A 118 6.89 10.87 -13.88
CA GLY A 118 6.48 11.40 -15.20
C GLY A 118 5.42 10.59 -15.93
N GLN A 119 4.94 9.48 -15.37
CA GLN A 119 3.92 8.64 -15.96
C GLN A 119 2.58 8.81 -15.24
N SER A 120 1.53 9.11 -16.01
CA SER A 120 0.16 9.08 -15.49
C SER A 120 -0.26 7.62 -15.28
N ARG A 121 -0.80 7.33 -14.10
CA ARG A 121 -1.27 6.00 -13.71
C ARG A 121 -2.69 6.10 -13.22
N ARG A 122 -3.58 5.24 -13.73
CA ARG A 122 -4.96 5.16 -13.26
C ARG A 122 -4.98 4.66 -11.81
N VAL A 123 -5.81 5.26 -10.97
CA VAL A 123 -6.13 4.72 -9.65
C VAL A 123 -7.21 3.66 -9.83
N ASN A 124 -7.01 2.46 -9.29
CA ASN A 124 -7.97 1.35 -9.34
C ASN A 124 -8.86 1.32 -8.10
N LYS A 125 -8.29 1.64 -6.94
CA LYS A 125 -8.94 1.62 -5.62
C LYS A 125 -8.18 2.52 -4.67
N ILE A 126 -8.86 3.04 -3.66
CA ILE A 126 -8.20 3.77 -2.57
C ILE A 126 -7.84 2.81 -1.45
N MET A 127 -6.82 3.15 -0.69
CA MET A 127 -6.47 2.46 0.55
C MET A 127 -6.70 3.39 1.74
N VAL A 128 -7.39 2.90 2.76
CA VAL A 128 -7.36 3.52 4.08
C VAL A 128 -6.42 2.74 4.97
N TYR A 129 -5.72 3.43 5.86
CA TYR A 129 -4.77 2.79 6.76
C TYR A 129 -4.78 3.45 8.15
N LYS A 130 -4.38 2.69 9.17
CA LYS A 130 -4.00 3.22 10.48
C LYS A 130 -2.52 3.59 10.44
N ARG A 131 -2.11 4.70 11.08
CA ARG A 131 -0.69 5.10 11.15
C ARG A 131 0.29 3.95 11.48
N THR A 132 -0.09 3.04 12.37
CA THR A 132 0.72 1.86 12.71
C THR A 132 1.04 0.98 11.50
N TRP A 133 0.10 0.79 10.58
CA TRP A 133 0.31 0.05 9.34
C TRP A 133 1.44 0.66 8.50
N MET A 134 1.45 1.99 8.36
CA MET A 134 2.47 2.68 7.56
C MET A 134 3.85 2.59 8.21
N MET A 135 3.90 2.72 9.54
CA MET A 135 5.14 2.57 10.30
C MET A 135 5.69 1.15 10.19
N GLU A 136 4.83 0.14 10.31
CA GLU A 136 5.23 -1.26 10.32
C GLU A 136 5.57 -1.83 8.94
N ASN A 137 4.92 -1.34 7.88
CA ASN A 137 5.07 -1.92 6.53
C ASN A 137 5.92 -1.09 5.58
N PHE A 138 6.14 0.20 5.88
CA PHE A 138 6.99 1.06 5.06
C PHE A 138 8.10 1.74 5.87
N ALA A 139 7.75 2.64 6.80
CA ALA A 139 8.70 3.61 7.35
C ALA A 139 9.84 2.94 8.14
N ASN A 140 9.51 2.01 9.03
CA ASN A 140 10.52 1.29 9.81
C ASN A 140 11.29 0.25 8.96
N PRO A 141 10.63 -0.59 8.13
CA PRO A 141 11.34 -1.52 7.25
C PRO A 141 12.33 -0.84 6.29
N ILE A 142 11.91 0.21 5.58
CA ILE A 142 12.76 0.85 4.57
C ILE A 142 13.99 1.50 5.22
N LEU A 143 13.83 2.13 6.38
CA LEU A 143 14.94 2.71 7.13
C LEU A 143 16.00 1.66 7.48
N ARG A 144 15.59 0.52 8.06
CA ARG A 144 16.50 -0.56 8.45
C ARG A 144 17.14 -1.25 7.24
N LEU A 145 16.39 -1.41 6.16
CA LEU A 145 16.89 -2.03 4.94
C LEU A 145 17.89 -1.12 4.23
N VAL A 146 17.64 0.19 4.15
CA VAL A 146 18.59 1.15 3.60
C VAL A 146 19.88 1.09 4.41
N GLN A 147 19.84 1.12 5.73
CA GLN A 147 21.05 0.98 6.56
C GLN A 147 21.84 -0.31 6.28
N ARG A 148 21.15 -1.42 5.97
CA ARG A 148 21.78 -2.72 5.70
C ARG A 148 22.31 -2.88 4.27
N TYR A 149 21.66 -2.26 3.30
CA TYR A 149 21.91 -2.44 1.86
C TYR A 149 22.42 -1.16 1.17
N SER A 150 22.84 -0.15 1.95
CA SER A 150 23.61 1.00 1.46
C SER A 150 25.04 0.54 1.17
N ALA A 151 25.26 0.03 -0.05
CA ALA A 151 26.57 -0.28 -0.61
C ALA A 151 26.50 -0.15 -2.13
#